data_AF-A0A7Y5CS90-F1
#
_entry.id   AF-A0A7Y5CS90-F1
#
_cell.length_a   1.000
_cell.length_b   1.000
_cell.length_c   1.000
_cell.angle_alpha   90.00
_cell.angle_beta   90.00
_cell.angle_gamma   90.00
#
_symmetry.space_group_name_H-M   'P 1'
#
loop_
_entity.id
_entity.type
_entity.pdbx_description
1 polymer ?
#
loop_
_entity_poly.entity_id
_entity_poly.type
_entity_poly.pdbx_seq_one_letter_code
_entity_poly.pdbx_strand_id
1 'polypeptide(L)'
;MSLNAGLTSTRHGRPWRLVSLEHQYEAEQLLVRRVDRHSVTYAHFLGDIDFFKNVILRQENAKIITKAGWELGANEFIFLRYGHYQDPLGRVEYNTFGASISSYGLLNVILEPSPQSSYFIRLITEHIELCYDYGRYDVTGWHPLSGTDFHGVRIRLF
;
A
#
# COMPACT_ATOMS: atom_id res chain seq x y z
N MET A 1 -8.03 -4.46 -8.35
CA MET A 1 -8.59 -3.19 -8.83
C MET A 1 -8.00 -2.06 -7.99
N SER A 2 -7.54 -1.00 -8.64
CA SER A 2 -7.02 0.21 -7.99
C SER A 2 -7.79 1.43 -8.50
N LEU A 3 -8.16 2.33 -7.60
CA LEU A 3 -8.79 3.61 -7.89
C LEU A 3 -7.89 4.72 -7.33
N ASN A 4 -7.50 5.66 -8.19
CA ASN A 4 -6.60 6.74 -7.84
C ASN A 4 -7.29 8.07 -8.11
N ALA A 5 -7.32 8.94 -7.10
CA ALA A 5 -7.84 10.30 -7.18
C ALA A 5 -6.87 11.25 -6.49
N GLY A 6 -6.82 12.51 -6.90
CA GLY A 6 -5.94 13.47 -6.26
C GLY A 6 -5.87 14.82 -6.96
N LEU A 7 -5.20 15.75 -6.29
CA LEU A 7 -4.90 17.08 -6.79
C LEU A 7 -3.42 17.15 -7.15
N THR A 8 -3.16 17.48 -8.42
CA THR A 8 -1.81 17.69 -8.93
C THR A 8 -1.69 19.14 -9.37
N SER A 9 -0.57 19.77 -9.02
CA SER A 9 -0.16 21.07 -9.51
C SER A 9 1.13 20.92 -10.32
N THR A 10 1.52 21.95 -11.07
CA THR A 10 2.80 21.97 -11.76
C THR A 10 3.69 22.99 -11.09
N ARG A 11 4.87 22.56 -10.61
CA ARG A 11 5.87 23.43 -10.00
C ARG A 11 7.20 23.23 -10.72
N HIS A 12 7.79 24.32 -11.22
CA HIS A 12 9.06 24.30 -11.96
C HIS A 12 9.11 23.29 -13.13
N GLY A 13 7.97 23.09 -13.83
CA GLY A 13 7.88 22.16 -14.96
C GLY A 13 7.74 20.67 -14.58
N ARG A 14 7.66 20.34 -13.28
CA ARG A 14 7.38 18.98 -12.81
C ARG A 14 5.97 18.90 -12.20
N PRO A 15 5.24 17.78 -12.40
CA PRO A 15 4.00 17.54 -11.71
C PRO A 15 4.28 17.33 -10.22
N TRP A 16 3.42 17.90 -9.39
CA TRP A 16 3.51 17.91 -7.93
C TRP A 16 2.17 17.48 -7.34
N ARG A 17 2.12 16.32 -6.69
CA ARG A 17 0.89 15.81 -6.07
C ARG A 17 0.69 16.43 -4.69
N LEU A 18 -0.28 17.32 -4.59
CA LEU A 18 -0.65 17.98 -3.33
C LEU A 18 -1.41 17.03 -2.40
N VAL A 19 -2.35 16.28 -2.96
CA VAL A 19 -3.15 15.29 -2.24
C VAL A 19 -3.39 14.11 -3.15
N SER A 20 -3.21 12.90 -2.63
CA SER A 20 -3.57 11.67 -3.33
C SER A 20 -4.38 10.76 -2.42
N LEU A 21 -5.38 10.11 -3.01
CA LEU A 21 -6.12 9.00 -2.44
C LEU A 21 -6.01 7.85 -3.42
N GLU A 22 -5.40 6.77 -2.98
CA GLU A 22 -5.37 5.50 -3.69
C GLU A 22 -6.19 4.50 -2.88
N HIS A 23 -7.11 3.80 -3.54
CA HIS A 23 -7.86 2.71 -2.95
C HIS A 23 -7.61 1.45 -3.76
N GLN A 24 -7.11 0.40 -3.10
CA GLN A 24 -6.82 -0.88 -3.72
C GLN A 24 -7.70 -1.97 -3.15
N TYR A 25 -8.12 -2.88 -4.02
CA TYR A 25 -8.81 -4.11 -3.66
C TYR A 25 -8.27 -5.24 -4.52
N GLU A 26 -7.83 -6.31 -3.88
CA GLU A 26 -7.29 -7.50 -4.49
C GLU A 26 -8.00 -8.73 -3.92
N ALA A 27 -8.32 -9.67 -4.80
CA ALA A 27 -8.89 -10.95 -4.44
C ALA A 27 -8.00 -12.04 -5.04
N GLU A 28 -7.52 -12.94 -4.21
CA GLU A 28 -6.68 -14.07 -4.59
C GLU A 28 -7.45 -15.38 -4.39
N GLN A 29 -7.26 -16.33 -5.29
CA GLN A 29 -7.93 -17.63 -5.18
C GLN A 29 -7.14 -18.51 -4.22
N LEU A 30 -7.85 -19.16 -3.28
CA LEU A 30 -7.25 -20.19 -2.45
C LEU A 30 -6.98 -21.44 -3.29
N LEU A 31 -5.71 -21.69 -3.59
CA LEU A 31 -5.26 -22.84 -4.39
C LEU A 31 -5.33 -24.17 -3.64
N VAL A 32 -5.45 -24.11 -2.31
CA VAL A 32 -5.42 -25.25 -1.42
C VAL A 32 -6.68 -25.23 -0.57
N ARG A 33 -7.41 -26.34 -0.51
CA ARG A 33 -8.64 -26.50 0.26
C ARG A 33 -8.50 -27.66 1.22
N ARG A 34 -8.83 -27.42 2.48
CA ARG A 34 -8.89 -28.48 3.47
C ARG A 34 -10.28 -29.13 3.41
N VAL A 35 -10.33 -30.42 3.08
CA VAL A 35 -11.60 -31.18 3.00
C VAL A 35 -11.92 -31.81 4.35
N ASP A 36 -10.90 -32.27 5.08
CA ASP A 36 -11.01 -32.74 6.47
C ASP A 36 -9.69 -32.51 7.25
N ARG A 37 -9.58 -33.03 8.49
CA ARG A 37 -8.37 -32.86 9.31
C ARG A 37 -7.10 -33.48 8.69
N HIS A 38 -7.24 -34.42 7.76
CA HIS A 38 -6.17 -35.23 7.18
C HIS A 38 -6.06 -35.13 5.66
N SER A 39 -7.01 -34.49 4.97
CA SER A 39 -7.03 -34.36 3.52
C SER A 39 -7.07 -32.91 3.05
N VAL A 40 -6.23 -32.64 2.05
CA VAL A 40 -6.07 -31.37 1.37
C VAL A 40 -6.28 -31.62 -0.12
N THR A 41 -7.17 -30.85 -0.74
CA THR A 41 -7.40 -30.88 -2.19
C THR A 41 -6.91 -29.58 -2.81
N TYR A 42 -6.31 -29.69 -3.99
CA TYR A 42 -5.94 -28.52 -4.77
C TYR A 42 -7.18 -28.02 -5.52
N ALA A 43 -7.43 -26.71 -5.46
CA ALA A 43 -8.50 -26.12 -6.25
C ALA A 43 -8.10 -26.14 -7.73
N HIS A 44 -9.04 -26.52 -8.60
CA HIS A 44 -8.85 -26.37 -10.03
C HIS A 44 -8.77 -24.86 -10.39
N PHE A 45 -7.80 -24.52 -11.24
CA PHE A 45 -7.44 -23.16 -11.60
C PHE A 45 -8.62 -22.40 -12.27
N LEU A 46 -8.77 -21.10 -11.98
CA LEU A 46 -9.61 -20.13 -12.69
C LEU A 46 -11.12 -20.42 -12.72
N GLY A 47 -11.79 -20.39 -11.55
CA GLY A 47 -13.26 -20.53 -11.54
C GLY A 47 -13.99 -20.02 -10.30
N ASP A 48 -13.32 -19.78 -9.19
CA ASP A 48 -14.00 -19.37 -7.94
C ASP A 48 -14.02 -17.85 -7.71
N ILE A 49 -13.32 -17.08 -8.54
CA ILE A 49 -13.39 -15.61 -8.51
C ILE A 49 -14.39 -15.15 -9.57
N ASP A 50 -15.56 -14.72 -9.12
CA ASP A 50 -16.47 -13.91 -9.95
C ASP A 50 -15.98 -12.46 -9.87
N PHE A 51 -15.41 -11.93 -10.95
CA PHE A 51 -14.83 -10.58 -10.93
C PHE A 51 -15.84 -9.50 -10.55
N PHE A 52 -17.08 -9.60 -11.04
CA PHE A 52 -18.08 -8.59 -10.74
C PHE A 52 -18.52 -8.66 -9.28
N LYS A 53 -18.80 -9.86 -8.78
CA LYS A 53 -19.24 -10.02 -7.39
C LYS A 53 -18.10 -9.80 -6.40
N ASN A 54 -16.96 -10.43 -6.62
CA ASN A 54 -15.89 -10.47 -5.64
C ASN A 54 -14.98 -9.24 -5.73
N VAL A 55 -14.74 -8.67 -6.93
CA VAL A 55 -13.83 -7.52 -7.10
C VAL A 55 -14.58 -6.18 -7.14
N ILE A 56 -15.70 -6.09 -7.86
CA ILE A 56 -16.48 -4.84 -7.98
C ILE A 56 -17.43 -4.66 -6.80
N LEU A 57 -18.28 -5.65 -6.52
CA LEU A 57 -19.25 -5.61 -5.42
C LEU A 57 -18.64 -5.98 -4.06
N ARG A 58 -17.36 -6.40 -4.03
CA ARG A 58 -16.62 -6.81 -2.82
C ARG A 58 -17.32 -7.91 -2.02
N GLN A 59 -18.10 -8.76 -2.68
CA GLN A 59 -18.76 -9.88 -2.03
C GLN A 59 -17.74 -10.94 -1.65
N GLU A 60 -17.76 -11.32 -0.37
CA GLU A 60 -16.86 -12.31 0.18
C GLU A 60 -17.29 -13.73 -0.19
N ASN A 61 -16.30 -14.62 -0.31
CA ASN A 61 -16.52 -16.06 -0.48
C ASN A 61 -15.49 -16.82 0.35
N ALA A 62 -15.87 -17.95 0.95
CA ALA A 62 -14.99 -18.81 1.74
C ALA A 62 -13.81 -19.43 0.95
N LYS A 63 -13.66 -19.09 -0.33
CA LYS A 63 -12.69 -19.63 -1.28
C LYS A 63 -11.70 -18.60 -1.80
N ILE A 64 -11.78 -17.36 -1.34
CA ILE A 64 -10.90 -16.26 -1.76
C ILE A 64 -10.23 -15.62 -0.55
N ILE A 65 -8.98 -15.19 -0.72
CA ILE A 65 -8.30 -14.27 0.18
C ILE A 65 -8.59 -12.87 -0.32
N THR A 66 -8.99 -11.96 0.56
CA THR A 66 -9.27 -10.57 0.21
C THR A 66 -8.23 -9.66 0.86
N LYS A 67 -7.76 -8.69 0.07
CA LYS A 67 -6.87 -7.62 0.52
C LYS A 67 -7.49 -6.31 0.07
N ALA A 68 -7.82 -5.45 1.02
CA ALA A 68 -8.41 -4.14 0.73
C ALA A 68 -7.62 -3.07 1.47
N GLY A 69 -7.40 -1.93 0.86
CA GLY A 69 -6.68 -0.86 1.54
C GLY A 69 -6.81 0.48 0.85
N TRP A 70 -6.39 1.52 1.56
CA TRP A 70 -6.29 2.85 1.03
C TRP A 70 -4.97 3.49 1.47
N GLU A 71 -4.48 4.38 0.62
CA GLU A 71 -3.35 5.26 0.87
C GLU A 71 -3.79 6.71 0.70
N LEU A 72 -3.55 7.53 1.70
CA LEU A 72 -3.67 8.98 1.65
C LEU A 72 -2.26 9.59 1.61
N GLY A 73 -1.96 10.31 0.54
CA GLY A 73 -0.72 11.07 0.39
C GLY A 73 -0.98 12.57 0.48
N ALA A 74 -0.05 13.30 1.10
CA ALA A 74 -0.07 14.75 1.18
C ALA A 74 1.30 15.34 0.82
N ASN A 75 1.32 16.26 -0.13
CA ASN A 75 2.47 17.03 -0.62
C ASN A 75 3.70 16.18 -0.98
N GLU A 76 3.48 14.94 -1.43
CA GLU A 76 4.54 13.95 -1.68
C GLU A 76 5.51 13.79 -0.50
N PHE A 77 5.04 14.14 0.71
CA PHE A 77 5.83 14.21 1.93
C PHE A 77 5.36 13.14 2.91
N ILE A 78 4.06 13.10 3.20
CA ILE A 78 3.49 12.13 4.14
C ILE A 78 2.54 11.21 3.40
N PHE A 79 2.63 9.92 3.72
CA PHE A 79 1.74 8.89 3.23
C PHE A 79 1.19 8.12 4.42
N LEU A 80 -0.12 7.99 4.51
CA LEU A 80 -0.81 7.16 5.49
C LEU A 80 -1.50 6.02 4.77
N ARG A 81 -1.29 4.80 5.24
CA ARG A 81 -1.82 3.58 4.65
C ARG A 81 -2.62 2.85 5.68
N TYR A 82 -3.76 2.34 5.24
CA TYR A 82 -4.54 1.39 6.00
C TYR A 82 -4.92 0.25 5.08
N GLY A 83 -4.80 -0.97 5.59
CA GLY A 83 -5.18 -2.17 4.87
C GLY A 83 -5.90 -3.16 5.76
N HIS A 84 -6.64 -4.04 5.13
CA HIS A 84 -7.36 -5.14 5.73
C HIS A 84 -7.03 -6.40 4.93
N TYR A 85 -6.67 -7.45 5.64
CA TYR A 85 -6.35 -8.76 5.11
C TYR A 85 -7.29 -9.79 5.73
N GLN A 86 -7.87 -10.63 4.89
CA GLN A 86 -8.76 -11.70 5.32
C GLN A 86 -8.47 -12.99 4.56
N ASP A 87 -8.13 -14.04 5.31
CA ASP A 87 -7.98 -15.41 4.82
C ASP A 87 -8.93 -16.34 5.58
N PRO A 88 -10.08 -16.69 4.97
CA PRO A 88 -11.07 -17.59 5.56
C PRO A 88 -10.53 -18.99 5.90
N LEU A 89 -9.55 -19.52 5.14
CA LEU A 89 -9.00 -20.87 5.37
C LEU A 89 -7.93 -20.87 6.44
N GLY A 90 -7.06 -19.86 6.43
CA GLY A 90 -6.09 -19.63 7.50
C GLY A 90 -6.76 -19.24 8.83
N ARG A 91 -8.03 -18.80 8.78
CA ARG A 91 -8.74 -18.13 9.90
C ARG A 91 -7.95 -16.94 10.40
N VAL A 92 -7.33 -16.23 9.47
CA VAL A 92 -6.47 -15.08 9.74
C VAL A 92 -7.18 -13.86 9.20
N GLU A 93 -7.45 -12.92 10.10
CA GLU A 93 -8.00 -11.62 9.77
C GLU A 93 -7.20 -10.58 10.55
N TYR A 94 -6.68 -9.57 9.84
CA TYR A 94 -5.98 -8.48 10.50
C TYR A 94 -6.03 -7.20 9.69
N ASN A 95 -5.89 -6.10 10.41
CA ASN A 95 -5.70 -4.78 9.84
C ASN A 95 -4.20 -4.48 9.79
N THR A 96 -3.85 -3.59 8.88
CA THR A 96 -2.50 -3.09 8.70
C THR A 96 -2.56 -1.58 8.71
N PHE A 97 -1.60 -0.97 9.39
CA PHE A 97 -1.41 0.46 9.35
C PHE A 97 0.01 0.74 8.89
N GLY A 98 0.18 1.76 8.05
CA GLY A 98 1.50 2.21 7.63
C GLY A 98 1.55 3.72 7.54
N ALA A 99 2.73 4.26 7.79
CA ALA A 99 3.01 5.67 7.57
C ALA A 99 4.38 5.80 6.91
N SER A 100 4.51 6.70 5.95
CA SER A 100 5.81 7.03 5.37
C SER A 100 6.03 8.52 5.31
N ILE A 101 7.30 8.90 5.43
CA ILE A 101 7.78 10.26 5.27
C ILE A 101 8.84 10.25 4.17
N SER A 102 8.63 11.04 3.10
CA SER A 102 9.57 11.20 1.99
C SER A 102 10.29 12.55 2.07
N SER A 103 11.60 12.54 1.91
CA SER A 103 12.40 13.77 1.82
C SER A 103 12.08 14.56 0.56
N TYR A 104 11.57 13.93 -0.50
CA TYR A 104 11.30 14.61 -1.77
C TYR A 104 10.29 15.74 -1.59
N GLY A 105 9.16 15.46 -0.93
CA GLY A 105 8.15 16.48 -0.63
C GLY A 105 8.70 17.60 0.24
N LEU A 106 9.45 17.25 1.29
CA LEU A 106 10.05 18.21 2.22
C LEU A 106 11.07 19.13 1.54
N LEU A 107 11.99 18.55 0.78
CA LEU A 107 13.06 19.28 0.09
C LEU A 107 12.48 20.23 -0.98
N ASN A 108 11.44 19.81 -1.70
CA ASN A 108 10.79 20.67 -2.69
C ASN A 108 10.01 21.84 -2.07
N VAL A 109 9.48 21.70 -0.85
CA VAL A 109 8.82 22.80 -0.13
C VAL A 109 9.83 23.76 0.49
N ILE A 110 10.88 23.23 1.14
CA ILE A 110 11.83 24.06 1.90
C ILE A 110 12.86 24.74 1.01
N LEU A 111 13.45 24.00 0.06
CA LEU A 111 14.58 24.48 -0.72
C LEU A 111 14.16 25.20 -2.00
N GLU A 112 12.89 25.07 -2.40
CA GLU A 112 12.32 25.63 -3.63
C GLU A 112 13.32 25.63 -4.80
N PRO A 113 13.80 24.44 -5.22
CA PRO A 113 14.93 24.34 -6.13
C PRO A 113 14.62 25.08 -7.44
N SER A 114 15.23 26.25 -7.60
CA SER A 114 15.12 27.08 -8.79
C SER A 114 16.31 26.85 -9.70
N PRO A 115 16.25 27.24 -10.98
CA PRO A 115 17.42 27.16 -11.89
C PRO A 115 18.66 27.91 -11.37
N GLN A 116 18.48 28.82 -10.40
CA GLN A 116 19.55 29.61 -9.78
C GLN A 116 20.11 28.97 -8.49
N SER A 117 19.55 27.85 -8.03
CA SER A 117 20.04 27.13 -6.86
C SER A 117 21.39 26.46 -7.12
N SER A 118 22.17 26.25 -6.05
CA SER A 118 23.49 25.62 -6.18
C SER A 118 23.41 24.21 -6.78
N TYR A 119 24.47 23.81 -7.50
CA TYR A 119 24.55 22.49 -8.12
C TYR A 119 24.28 21.34 -7.12
N PHE A 120 24.79 21.43 -5.90
CA PHE A 120 24.58 20.43 -4.86
C PHE A 120 23.12 20.33 -4.40
N ILE A 121 22.43 21.47 -4.22
CA ILE A 121 21.02 21.48 -3.85
C ILE A 121 20.20 20.78 -4.94
N ARG A 122 20.43 21.13 -6.21
CA ARG A 122 19.76 20.47 -7.34
C ARG A 122 20.06 18.99 -7.41
N LEU A 123 21.31 18.59 -7.21
CA LEU A 123 21.69 17.18 -7.24
C LEU A 123 20.93 16.38 -6.17
N ILE A 124 20.88 16.89 -4.93
CA ILE A 124 20.16 16.23 -3.84
C ILE A 124 18.65 16.22 -4.09
N THR A 125 18.04 17.36 -4.44
CA THR A 125 16.58 17.46 -4.61
C THR A 125 16.06 16.71 -5.83
N GLU A 126 16.87 16.59 -6.88
CA GLU A 126 16.44 15.97 -8.15
C GLU A 126 16.80 14.48 -8.27
N HIS A 127 17.86 14.00 -7.59
CA HIS A 127 18.38 12.64 -7.80
C HIS A 127 18.32 11.76 -6.56
N ILE A 128 18.08 12.31 -5.36
CA ILE A 128 18.09 11.54 -4.11
C ILE A 128 16.76 11.73 -3.38
N GLU A 129 16.04 10.63 -3.20
CA GLU A 129 14.87 10.55 -2.33
C GLU A 129 15.16 9.59 -1.18
N LEU A 130 14.97 10.07 0.04
CA LEU A 130 15.02 9.28 1.27
C LEU A 130 13.60 9.15 1.82
N CYS A 131 13.13 7.91 1.92
CA CYS A 131 11.84 7.60 2.54
C CYS A 131 12.06 6.82 3.82
N TYR A 132 11.41 7.24 4.89
CA TYR A 132 11.24 6.42 6.08
C TYR A 132 9.85 5.79 6.04
N ASP A 133 9.79 4.48 6.25
CA ASP A 133 8.59 3.67 6.23
C ASP A 133 8.37 3.08 7.63
N TYR A 134 7.16 3.21 8.13
CA TYR A 134 6.64 2.54 9.31
C TYR A 134 5.44 1.68 8.91
N GLY A 135 5.35 0.48 9.45
CA GLY A 135 4.23 -0.43 9.27
C GLY A 135 3.93 -1.20 10.54
N ARG A 136 2.67 -1.58 10.74
CA ARG A 136 2.26 -2.40 11.87
C ARG A 136 1.09 -3.29 11.50
N TYR A 137 1.06 -4.48 12.10
CA TYR A 137 -0.11 -5.34 12.10
C TYR A 137 -0.97 -5.11 13.35
N ASP A 138 -2.26 -4.91 13.11
CA ASP A 138 -3.28 -4.77 14.14
C ASP A 138 -4.23 -5.96 14.03
N VAL A 139 -4.06 -6.92 14.93
CA VAL A 139 -4.80 -8.18 14.92
C VAL A 139 -5.75 -8.23 16.11
N THR A 140 -7.03 -8.49 15.85
CA THR A 140 -8.05 -8.67 16.90
C THR A 140 -7.96 -10.10 17.46
N GLY A 141 -7.24 -10.26 18.58
CA GLY A 141 -7.10 -11.52 19.30
C GLY A 141 -5.66 -12.03 19.38
N TRP A 142 -5.48 -13.28 19.82
CA TRP A 142 -4.15 -13.89 19.89
C TRP A 142 -3.72 -14.38 18.50
N HIS A 143 -2.68 -13.76 17.94
CA HIS A 143 -2.08 -14.14 16.67
C HIS A 143 -0.56 -13.90 16.74
N PRO A 144 0.29 -14.76 16.13
CA PRO A 144 1.75 -14.59 16.17
C PRO A 144 2.26 -13.25 15.62
N LEU A 145 1.48 -12.61 14.75
CA LEU A 145 1.79 -11.30 14.16
C LEU A 145 1.29 -10.11 14.99
N SER A 146 0.60 -10.35 16.11
CA SER A 146 0.02 -9.28 16.93
C SER A 146 1.12 -8.41 17.54
N GLY A 147 1.00 -7.09 17.37
CA GLY A 147 1.97 -6.12 17.87
C GLY A 147 3.33 -6.14 17.14
N THR A 148 3.36 -6.69 15.92
CA THR A 148 4.56 -6.64 15.08
C THR A 148 4.62 -5.32 14.32
N ASP A 149 5.74 -4.62 14.51
CA ASP A 149 6.03 -3.33 13.91
C ASP A 149 7.21 -3.48 12.94
N PHE A 150 7.19 -2.70 11.88
CA PHE A 150 8.19 -2.69 10.81
C PHE A 150 8.69 -1.27 10.62
N HIS A 151 10.01 -1.15 10.49
CA HIS A 151 10.68 0.10 10.25
C HIS A 151 11.64 -0.09 9.07
N GLY A 152 11.60 0.82 8.12
CA GLY A 152 12.42 0.76 6.92
C GLY A 152 12.92 2.14 6.52
N VAL A 153 14.13 2.18 5.98
CA VAL A 153 14.64 3.35 5.26
C VAL A 153 14.86 2.92 3.83
N ARG A 154 14.33 3.71 2.91
CA ARG A 154 14.43 3.51 1.47
C ARG A 154 15.19 4.68 0.88
N ILE A 155 16.18 4.36 0.06
CA ILE A 155 16.92 5.35 -0.72
C ILE A 155 16.59 5.08 -2.17
N ARG A 156 16.01 6.08 -2.85
CA ARG A 156 15.77 6.03 -4.29
C ARG A 156 16.71 7.00 -4.97
N LEU A 157 17.40 6.50 -5.97
CA LEU A 157 18.27 7.25 -6.86
C LEU A 157 17.57 7.33 -8.23
N PHE A 158 17.48 8.52 -8.80
CA PHE A 158 16.87 8.78 -10.12
C PHE A 158 17.91 9.03 -11.20
#